data_AF-A0A8H9LRR3-F1
#
_entry.id   AF-A0A8H9LRR3-F1
#
_cell.length_a   1.000
_cell.length_b   1.000
_cell.length_c   1.000
_cell.angle_alpha   90.00
_cell.angle_beta   90.00
_cell.angle_gamma   90.00
#
_symmetry.space_group_name_H-M   'P 1'
#
loop_
_entity.id
_entity.type
_entity.pdbx_description
1 polymer ?
#
loop_
_entity_poly.entity_id
_entity_poly.type
_entity_poly.pdbx_seq_one_letter_code
_entity_poly.pdbx_strand_id
1 'polypeptide(L)' 'MLRWAFDTLDLNRVQSGTDTRDLASARVLEKLGFVREGTLREECVVAGEVSDTWVFGLLGREWRPAAGPLAAG' A
#
# COMPACT_ATOMS: atom_id res chain seq x y z
N MET A 1 -5.95 5.49 -7.72
CA MET A 1 -4.67 6.05 -7.26
C MET A 1 -3.47 5.32 -7.88
N LEU A 2 -3.27 4.01 -7.64
CA LEU A 2 -2.09 3.28 -8.15
C LEU A 2 -1.90 3.35 -9.67
N ARG A 3 -2.98 3.18 -10.45
CA ARG A 3 -2.92 3.34 -11.93
C ARG A 3 -2.35 4.70 -12.33
N TRP A 4 -2.82 5.77 -11.71
CA TRP A 4 -2.33 7.12 -12.03
C TRP A 4 -0.88 7.32 -11.57
N ALA A 5 -0.51 6.79 -10.40
CA ALA A 5 0.86 6.84 -9.89
C ALA A 5 1.88 6.15 -10.82
N PHE A 6 1.53 5.00 -11.39
CA PHE A 6 2.44 4.27 -12.28
C PHE A 6 2.29 4.69 -13.74
N ASP A 7 1.07 4.80 -14.26
CA ASP A 7 0.85 5.02 -15.69
C ASP A 7 0.97 6.51 -16.09
N THR A 8 0.73 7.45 -15.16
CA THR A 8 0.74 8.89 -15.46
C THR A 8 1.95 9.60 -14.86
N LEU A 9 2.28 9.30 -13.60
CA LEU A 9 3.42 9.92 -12.93
C LEU A 9 4.75 9.18 -13.13
N ASP A 10 4.72 7.99 -13.74
CA ASP A 10 5.90 7.13 -13.97
C ASP A 10 6.73 6.90 -12.69
N LEU A 11 6.04 6.71 -11.55
CA LEU A 11 6.73 6.47 -10.28
C LEU A 11 7.37 5.08 -10.27
N ASN A 12 8.64 5.00 -9.85
CA ASN A 12 9.31 3.72 -9.65
C ASN A 12 8.68 2.89 -8.50
N ARG A 13 8.08 3.57 -7.51
CA ARG A 13 7.63 2.95 -6.26
C ARG A 13 6.53 3.75 -5.59
N VAL A 14 5.58 3.02 -4.99
CA VAL A 14 4.61 3.55 -4.01
C VAL A 14 4.85 2.89 -2.67
N GLN A 15 4.75 3.66 -1.59
CA GLN A 15 4.81 3.17 -0.21
C GLN A 15 3.51 3.44 0.51
N SER A 16 3.15 2.57 1.44
CA SER A 16 2.03 2.78 2.36
C SER A 16 2.44 2.33 3.77
N GLY A 17 1.96 3.06 4.78
CA GLY A 17 2.07 2.68 6.18
C GLY A 17 0.69 2.30 6.72
N THR A 18 0.63 1.30 7.59
CA THR A 18 -0.59 0.97 8.34
C THR A 18 -0.24 0.60 9.77
N ASP A 19 -1.09 0.98 10.72
CA ASP A 19 -1.00 0.53 12.10
C ASP A 19 -0.95 -1.01 12.13
N THR A 20 -0.06 -1.59 12.93
CA THR A 20 0.10 -3.05 13.04
C THR A 20 -1.17 -3.77 13.52
N ARG A 21 -2.11 -3.04 14.12
CA ARG A 21 -3.41 -3.53 14.59
C ARG A 21 -4.48 -3.49 13.50
N ASP A 22 -4.29 -2.72 12.43
CA ASP A 22 -5.21 -2.66 11.30
C ASP A 22 -4.91 -3.77 10.27
N LEU A 23 -5.36 -4.97 10.62
CA LEU A 23 -5.23 -6.15 9.76
C LEU A 23 -6.07 -6.05 8.48
N ALA A 24 -7.11 -5.21 8.45
CA ALA A 24 -7.95 -5.05 7.27
C ALA A 24 -7.19 -4.28 6.18
N SER A 25 -6.57 -3.16 6.54
CA SER A 25 -5.73 -2.39 5.62
C SER A 25 -4.52 -3.19 5.16
N ALA A 26 -3.85 -3.92 6.06
CA ALA A 26 -2.74 -4.80 5.71
C ALA A 26 -3.10 -5.82 4.63
N ARG A 27 -4.25 -6.52 4.77
CA ARG A 27 -4.73 -7.50 3.77
C ARG A 27 -5.04 -6.86 2.42
N VAL A 28 -5.55 -5.62 2.41
CA VAL A 28 -5.79 -4.90 1.15
C VAL A 28 -4.48 -4.58 0.45
N LEU A 29 -3.48 -4.11 1.19
CA LEU A 29 -2.14 -3.83 0.63
C LEU A 29 -1.51 -5.09 0.05
N GLU A 30 -1.53 -6.20 0.77
CA GLU A 30 -1.04 -7.50 0.30
C GLU A 30 -1.79 -7.95 -0.98
N LYS A 31 -3.12 -7.82 -1.01
CA LYS A 31 -3.92 -8.17 -2.19
C LYS A 31 -3.60 -7.30 -3.42
N LEU A 32 -3.22 -6.04 -3.20
CA LEU A 32 -2.80 -5.12 -4.26
C LEU A 32 -1.36 -5.38 -4.73
N GLY A 33 -0.66 -6.33 -4.12
CA GLY A 33 0.70 -6.73 -4.48
C GLY A 33 1.79 -5.99 -3.72
N PHE A 34 1.45 -5.20 -2.68
CA PHE A 34 2.47 -4.62 -1.82
C PHE A 34 3.17 -5.69 -0.99
N VAL A 35 4.46 -5.48 -0.73
CA VAL A 35 5.29 -6.31 0.14
C VAL A 35 5.53 -5.57 1.44
N ARG A 36 5.38 -6.26 2.58
CA ARG A 36 5.77 -5.71 3.89
C ARG A 36 7.29 -5.71 4.00
N GLU A 37 7.87 -4.53 4.21
CA GLU A 37 9.33 -4.34 4.23
C GLU A 37 9.88 -4.06 5.62
N GLY A 38 9.02 -3.72 6.57
CA GLY A 38 9.44 -3.54 7.94
C GLY A 38 8.36 -3.04 8.88
N THR A 39 8.80 -2.76 10.11
CA THR A 39 8.00 -2.14 11.16
C THR A 39 8.75 -0.93 11.67
N LEU A 40 8.11 0.23 11.67
CA LEU A 40 8.55 1.41 12.40
C LEU A 40 7.95 1.33 13.80
N ARG A 41 8.82 1.17 14.80
CA ARG A 41 8.41 1.04 16.20
C ARG A 41 8.06 2.41 16.77
N GLU A 42 6.93 2.51 17.46
CA GLU A 42 6.46 3.73 18.11
C GLU A 42 6.42 4.95 17.16
N GLU A 43 6.06 4.73 15.90
CA GLU A 43 6.09 5.75 14.85
C GLU A 43 5.04 6.86 15.08
N CYS A 44 3.88 6.49 15.61
CA CYS A 44 2.78 7.42 15.79
C CYS A 44 1.98 7.16 17.07
N VAL A 45 1.16 8.16 17.43
CA VAL A 45 0.17 8.04 18.51
C VAL A 45 -1.21 8.04 17.88
N VAL A 46 -1.94 6.94 18.03
CA VAL A 46 -3.29 6.75 17.48
C VAL A 46 -4.26 6.64 18.64
N ALA A 47 -5.24 7.55 18.72
CA ALA A 47 -6.22 7.61 19.81
C ALA A 47 -5.59 7.63 21.22
N GLY A 48 -4.43 8.27 21.37
CA GLY A 48 -3.72 8.39 22.65
C GLY A 48 -2.80 7.21 22.98
N GLU A 49 -2.74 6.19 22.13
CA GLU A 49 -1.85 5.05 22.30
C GLU A 49 -0.66 5.13 21.33
N VAL A 50 0.54 4.90 21.84
CA VAL A 50 1.75 4.75 21.03
C VAL A 50 1.61 3.48 20.18
N SER A 51 1.87 3.59 18.88
CA SER A 51 1.65 2.52 17.93
C SER A 51 2.84 2.28 17.00
N ASP A 52 2.98 1.02 16.63
CA ASP A 52 3.87 0.57 15.59
C ASP A 52 3.17 0.65 14.22
N THR A 53 3.96 0.96 13.19
CA THR A 53 3.49 1.04 11.80
C THR A 53 4.22 0.01 10.95
N TRP A 54 3.47 -0.85 10.26
CA TRP A 54 4.03 -1.65 9.17
C TRP A 54 4.22 -0.79 7.93
N VAL A 55 5.38 -0.95 7.30
CA VAL A 55 5.72 -0.29 6.03
C VAL A 55 5.60 -1.30 4.89
N PHE A 56 4.89 -0.89 3.86
CA PHE A 56 4.62 -1.66 2.65
C PHE A 56 5.16 -0.93 1.42
N GLY A 57 5.78 -1.66 0.50
CA GLY A 57 6.27 -1.16 -0.78
C GLY A 57 5.65 -1.89 -1.97
N LEU A 58 5.35 -1.16 -3.04
CA LEU A 58 4.99 -1.71 -4.34
C LEU A 58 5.83 -1.03 -5.42
N LEU A 59 6.57 -1.83 -6.19
CA LEU A 59 7.41 -1.33 -7.28
C LEU A 59 6.61 -1.28 -8.58
N GLY A 60 6.90 -0.31 -9.43
CA GLY A 60 6.17 -0.12 -10.70
C GLY A 60 6.23 -1.35 -11.61
N ARG A 61 7.37 -2.04 -11.65
CA ARG A 61 7.53 -3.29 -12.42
C ARG A 61 6.71 -4.47 -11.89
N GLU A 62 6.29 -4.42 -10.62
CA GLU A 62 5.48 -5.45 -9.96
C GLU A 62 3.99 -5.12 -10.01
N TRP A 63 3.63 -3.87 -10.32
CA TRP A 63 2.25 -3.44 -10.44
C TRP A 63 1.54 -4.18 -11.56
N ARG A 64 0.46 -4.86 -11.20
CA ARG A 64 -0.47 -5.50 -12.14
C ARG A 64 -1.83 -4.86 -11.93
N PRO A 65 -2.29 -3.97 -12.83
CA PRO A 65 -3.63 -3.44 -12.73
C PRO A 65 -4.61 -4.62 -12.74
N ALA A 66 -5.50 -4.67 -11.73
CA ALA A 66 -6.62 -5.59 -11.77
C ALA A 66 -7.36 -5.38 -13.10
N ALA A 67 -7.67 -6.46 -13.81
CA ALA A 67 -8.52 -6.39 -14.98
C ALA A 67 -9.84 -5.73 -14.55
N GLY A 68 -10.01 -4.45 -14.89
CA GLY A 68 -11.30 -3.79 -14.78
C GLY A 68 -12.26 -4.44 -15.79
N PRO A 69 -13.58 -4.28 -15.61
CA PRO A 69 -14.50 -4.63 -16.69
C PRO A 69 -14.03 -3.92 -17.95
N LEU A 70 -13.87 -4.67 -19.04
CA LEU A 70 -13.73 -4.08 -20.37
C LEU A 70 -14.80 -3.01 -20.49
N ALA A 71 -14.38 -1.76 -20.72
CA ALA A 71 -15.31 -0.66 -20.93
C ALA A 71 -16.27 -1.09 -22.04
N ALA A 72 -17.56 -1.16 -21.72
CA ALA A 72 -18.59 -1.26 -22.74
C ALA A 72 -18.45 -0.03 -23.65
N GLY A 73 -18.29 -0.29 -24.94
CA GLY A 73 -18.14 0.74 -25.98
C GLY A 73 -19.42 1.52 -26.23
#